data_AF-A0A955K776-F1
#
_entry.id   AF-A0A955K776-F1
#
_cell.length_a   1.000
_cell.length_b   1.000
_cell.length_c   1.000
_cell.angle_alpha   90.00
_cell.angle_beta   90.00
_cell.angle_gamma   90.00
#
_symmetry.space_group_name_H-M   'P 1'
#
loop_
_entity.id
_entity.type
_entity.pdbx_description
1 polymer ?
#
loop_
_entity_poly.entity_id
_entity_poly.type
_entity_poly.pdbx_seq_one_letter_code
_entity_poly.pdbx_strand_id
1 'polypeptide(L)'
;IMNYPKQVKKNWHSSTVDELMDFFLTSKVTGLSSSEVFKRSQSLGTNTEGIISQTSSPFFKTACLRDKKRQTIPSVNLVLGDIVFLEKGKMVPADIRMIEVKNLALDQSLLNGSNAPAYKHSLAGLSKNTDPIEYKNMAYAGSFVINGDAKGVVVGAGPHTQASELNISSQKPSGGWRITRKIKNFARLGIVTQNSDILKQLKHIDTVIINLPLQADDYKELIRVLHSRMKKNIIICNSNKSTQNLGHSVAGIVHLGKQQFIEQSNKALLESDHTIMFFDDVSQAEIIRYAKLLKLKNRSVLCIDSGEDSQLFQTGLITLAIASTAQDKSIFEADILIGDINDKQKFIKQIGSLLEA
;
A
#
# COMPACT_ATOMS: atom_id res chain seq x y z
N ILE A 1 -6.67 37.73 -3.48
CA ILE A 1 -5.73 36.63 -3.13
C ILE A 1 -6.06 36.26 -1.69
N MET A 2 -6.66 35.10 -1.43
CA MET A 2 -6.86 34.66 -0.05
C MET A 2 -5.47 34.52 0.57
N ASN A 3 -5.17 35.33 1.60
CA ASN A 3 -4.00 35.14 2.43
C ASN A 3 -4.21 33.84 3.20
N TYR A 4 -3.75 32.72 2.63
CA TYR A 4 -3.59 31.51 3.41
C TYR A 4 -2.65 31.85 4.56
N PRO A 5 -3.04 31.62 5.82
CA PRO A 5 -2.13 31.84 6.93
C PRO A 5 -0.88 31.03 6.65
N LYS A 6 0.28 31.69 6.55
CA LYS A 6 1.59 31.04 6.59
C LYS A 6 1.54 30.00 7.72
N GLN A 7 2.19 28.84 7.59
CA GLN A 7 2.21 27.79 8.62
C GLN A 7 2.67 28.35 9.96
N VAL A 8 1.74 28.94 10.71
CA VAL A 8 1.91 29.31 12.09
C VAL A 8 1.67 28.02 12.83
N LYS A 9 2.69 27.55 13.54
CA LYS A 9 2.55 26.52 14.58
C LYS A 9 1.56 27.04 15.62
N LYS A 10 0.29 26.87 15.33
CA LYS A 10 -0.80 27.07 16.29
C LYS A 10 -0.83 25.81 17.15
N ASN A 11 -1.20 25.97 18.42
CA ASN A 11 -1.44 24.85 19.33
C ASN A 11 -2.71 24.09 18.91
N TRP A 12 -2.64 23.32 17.82
CA TRP A 12 -3.80 22.65 17.21
C TRP A 12 -4.53 21.70 18.18
N HIS A 13 -3.80 21.09 19.11
CA HIS A 13 -4.36 20.26 20.19
C HIS A 13 -5.34 21.03 21.10
N SER A 14 -5.22 22.36 21.19
CA SER A 14 -6.10 23.23 21.96
C SER A 14 -7.29 23.77 21.17
N SER A 15 -7.19 23.78 19.83
CA SER A 15 -8.28 24.24 18.98
C SER A 15 -9.46 23.27 18.98
N THR A 16 -10.64 23.86 19.02
CA THR A 16 -11.91 23.15 18.81
C THR A 16 -12.03 22.70 17.36
N VAL A 17 -12.94 21.75 17.12
CA VAL A 17 -13.18 21.25 15.75
C VAL A 17 -13.67 22.35 14.83
N ASP A 18 -14.56 23.23 15.31
CA ASP A 18 -15.14 24.27 14.47
C ASP A 18 -14.12 25.37 14.13
N GLU A 19 -13.23 25.74 15.07
CA GLU A 19 -12.08 26.59 14.77
C GLU A 19 -11.17 26.03 13.68
N LEU A 20 -10.98 24.70 13.64
CA LEU A 20 -10.18 24.06 12.59
C LEU A 20 -10.89 24.16 11.24
N MET A 21 -12.20 23.92 11.21
CA MET A 21 -13.00 24.01 9.98
C MET A 21 -12.95 25.42 9.41
N ASP A 22 -13.12 26.44 10.26
CA ASP A 22 -13.08 27.84 9.87
C ASP A 22 -11.67 28.24 9.40
N PHE A 23 -10.63 27.85 10.13
CA PHE A 23 -9.25 28.17 9.76
C PHE A 23 -8.84 27.54 8.44
N PHE A 24 -9.16 26.26 8.25
CA PHE A 24 -8.81 25.52 7.04
C PHE A 24 -9.84 25.66 5.92
N LEU A 25 -10.88 26.47 6.09
CA LEU A 25 -11.98 26.65 5.13
C LEU A 25 -12.47 25.29 4.57
N THR A 26 -12.65 24.32 5.48
CA THR A 26 -13.01 22.93 5.15
C THR A 26 -14.26 22.53 5.92
N SER A 27 -14.90 21.42 5.53
CA SER A 27 -16.13 20.96 6.17
C SER A 27 -16.08 19.48 6.48
N LYS A 28 -16.58 19.11 7.66
CA LYS A 28 -16.74 17.72 8.11
C LYS A 28 -17.55 16.86 7.13
N VAL A 29 -18.43 17.46 6.33
CA VAL A 29 -19.33 16.77 5.41
C VAL A 29 -18.79 16.77 3.99
N THR A 30 -18.20 17.87 3.55
CA THR A 30 -17.79 18.01 2.15
C THR A 30 -16.29 17.82 1.93
N GLY A 31 -15.48 18.03 2.96
CA GLY A 31 -14.03 18.16 2.82
C GLY A 31 -13.64 19.33 1.93
N LEU A 32 -12.39 19.31 1.45
CA LEU A 32 -11.88 20.32 0.52
C LEU A 32 -12.44 20.12 -0.88
N SER A 33 -12.61 21.22 -1.62
CA SER A 33 -12.92 21.15 -3.05
C SER A 33 -11.66 20.93 -3.87
N SER A 34 -11.79 20.33 -5.05
CA SER A 34 -10.65 20.14 -5.97
C SER A 34 -9.95 21.47 -6.33
N SER A 35 -10.71 22.57 -6.47
CA SER A 35 -10.13 23.89 -6.73
C SER A 35 -9.28 24.38 -5.55
N GLU A 36 -9.73 24.13 -4.32
CA GLU A 36 -9.03 24.54 -3.11
C GLU A 36 -7.77 23.72 -2.88
N VAL A 37 -7.83 22.40 -3.13
CA VAL A 37 -6.66 21.52 -3.11
C VAL A 37 -5.60 22.01 -4.10
N PHE A 38 -5.99 22.34 -5.34
CA PHE A 38 -5.08 22.86 -6.35
C PHE A 38 -4.37 24.14 -5.87
N LYS A 39 -5.13 25.13 -5.37
CA LYS A 39 -4.56 26.38 -4.85
C LYS A 39 -3.60 26.17 -3.68
N ARG A 40 -3.90 25.23 -2.77
CA ARG A 40 -3.03 24.91 -1.63
C ARG A 40 -1.79 24.17 -2.03
N SER A 41 -1.90 23.23 -2.96
CA SER A 41 -0.74 22.48 -3.45
C SER A 41 0.33 23.41 -4.04
N GLN A 42 -0.08 24.51 -4.70
CA GLN A 42 0.83 25.52 -5.23
C GLN A 42 1.35 26.49 -4.17
N SER A 43 0.54 26.86 -3.18
CA SER A 43 0.89 27.93 -2.23
C SER A 43 1.52 27.44 -0.92
N LEU A 44 1.11 26.28 -0.42
CA LEU A 44 1.54 25.69 0.86
C LEU A 44 2.32 24.38 0.67
N GLY A 45 2.46 23.92 -0.57
CA GLY A 45 3.09 22.65 -0.90
C GLY A 45 2.19 21.45 -0.62
N THR A 46 2.81 20.28 -0.67
CA THR A 46 2.17 18.98 -0.44
C THR A 46 3.00 18.18 0.58
N ASN A 47 2.64 16.93 0.84
CA ASN A 47 3.27 16.11 1.88
C ASN A 47 4.61 15.49 1.41
N THR A 48 5.52 16.31 0.88
CA THR A 48 6.69 15.85 0.09
C THR A 48 8.05 15.91 0.81
N GLU A 49 8.24 16.67 1.90
CA GLU A 49 9.58 16.90 2.47
C GLU A 49 9.77 16.51 3.96
N GLY A 50 8.94 15.61 4.51
CA GLY A 50 9.14 15.13 5.89
C GLY A 50 10.12 13.96 6.02
N ILE A 51 10.20 13.27 7.18
CA ILE A 51 10.95 11.99 7.40
C ILE A 51 10.95 11.08 6.15
N ILE A 52 9.79 11.09 5.53
CA ILE A 52 9.37 10.70 4.18
C ILE A 52 10.42 10.82 3.04
N SER A 53 11.38 11.75 3.05
CA SER A 53 12.29 11.98 1.91
C SER A 53 13.55 11.10 1.90
N GLN A 54 14.00 10.63 3.06
CA GLN A 54 15.26 9.86 3.19
C GLN A 54 15.06 8.38 3.52
N THR A 55 13.84 8.00 3.90
CA THR A 55 13.38 6.62 3.78
C THR A 55 12.73 6.51 2.41
N SER A 56 13.13 5.53 1.60
CA SER A 56 12.78 5.38 0.18
C SER A 56 11.29 5.10 -0.10
N SER A 57 10.34 5.60 0.71
CA SER A 57 8.90 5.52 0.43
C SER A 57 8.05 6.31 1.45
N PRO A 58 7.22 7.24 0.97
CA PRO A 58 5.95 7.55 1.64
C PRO A 58 4.73 7.26 0.75
N PHE A 59 4.85 6.60 -0.40
CA PHE A 59 3.80 6.61 -1.44
C PHE A 59 2.59 5.69 -1.17
N PHE A 60 2.32 5.38 0.11
CA PHE A 60 1.13 4.61 0.45
C PHE A 60 -0.14 5.44 0.22
N LYS A 61 -1.23 4.73 -0.10
CA LYS A 61 -2.53 5.35 -0.33
C LYS A 61 -3.24 5.64 1.00
N THR A 62 -3.86 6.80 1.08
CA THR A 62 -4.68 7.22 2.21
C THR A 62 -6.07 7.62 1.74
N ALA A 63 -7.07 7.46 2.62
CA ALA A 63 -8.43 7.87 2.35
C ALA A 63 -8.66 9.29 2.89
N CYS A 64 -9.15 10.19 2.05
CA CYS A 64 -9.56 11.54 2.41
C CYS A 64 -11.00 11.85 1.97
N LEU A 65 -11.57 12.93 2.49
CA LEU A 65 -12.85 13.49 2.08
C LEU A 65 -12.59 14.73 1.24
N ARG A 66 -12.97 14.68 -0.03
CA ARG A 66 -12.89 15.81 -0.98
C ARG A 66 -14.14 15.83 -1.84
N ASP A 67 -14.65 17.01 -2.16
CA ASP A 67 -15.86 17.18 -2.99
C ASP A 67 -17.03 16.28 -2.56
N LYS A 68 -17.28 16.17 -1.25
CA LYS A 68 -18.32 15.32 -0.62
C LYS A 68 -18.13 13.81 -0.82
N LYS A 69 -16.98 13.38 -1.33
CA LYS A 69 -16.69 11.97 -1.63
C LYS A 69 -15.48 11.49 -0.85
N ARG A 70 -15.58 10.26 -0.36
CA ARG A 70 -14.42 9.54 0.18
C ARG A 70 -13.56 9.08 -1.00
N GLN A 71 -12.32 9.52 -1.04
CA GLN A 71 -11.38 9.26 -2.12
C GLN A 71 -10.10 8.66 -1.56
N THR A 72 -9.54 7.69 -2.28
CA THR A 72 -8.23 7.11 -1.97
C THR A 72 -7.18 7.78 -2.84
N ILE A 73 -6.25 8.50 -2.22
CA ILE A 73 -5.20 9.26 -2.91
C ILE A 73 -3.80 8.85 -2.40
N PRO A 74 -2.74 9.08 -3.19
CA PRO A 74 -1.38 9.02 -2.66
C PRO A 74 -1.22 9.99 -1.48
N SER A 75 -0.60 9.55 -0.38
CA SER A 75 -0.39 10.38 0.82
C SER A 75 0.39 11.67 0.52
N VAL A 76 1.28 11.65 -0.48
CA VAL A 76 2.06 12.80 -0.95
C VAL A 76 1.17 13.93 -1.46
N ASN A 77 -0.02 13.61 -1.97
CA ASN A 77 -0.97 14.59 -2.50
C ASN A 77 -1.85 15.22 -1.41
N LEU A 78 -1.61 14.91 -0.14
CA LEU A 78 -2.29 15.58 0.97
C LEU A 78 -1.83 17.04 1.08
N VAL A 79 -2.79 17.89 1.40
CA VAL A 79 -2.58 19.31 1.70
C VAL A 79 -3.18 19.64 3.06
N LEU A 80 -2.75 20.75 3.65
CA LEU A 80 -3.32 21.25 4.90
C LEU A 80 -4.84 21.46 4.77
N GLY A 81 -5.58 21.03 5.78
CA GLY A 81 -7.04 21.09 5.80
C GLY A 81 -7.76 19.90 5.17
N ASP A 82 -7.04 18.96 4.55
CA ASP A 82 -7.65 17.70 4.12
C ASP A 82 -8.23 16.97 5.33
N ILE A 83 -9.43 16.41 5.17
CA ILE A 83 -10.00 15.51 6.16
C ILE A 83 -9.64 14.08 5.76
N VAL A 84 -8.91 13.39 6.63
CA VAL A 84 -8.40 12.05 6.40
C VAL A 84 -9.05 11.04 7.33
N PHE A 85 -9.09 9.79 6.88
CA PHE A 85 -9.58 8.65 7.64
C PHE A 85 -8.40 7.76 8.02
N LEU A 86 -8.29 7.49 9.32
CA LEU A 86 -7.35 6.54 9.89
C LEU A 86 -8.10 5.25 10.19
N GLU A 87 -7.50 4.13 9.81
CA GLU A 87 -8.05 2.80 9.99
C GLU A 87 -6.92 1.88 10.43
N LYS A 88 -7.28 0.86 11.20
CA LYS A 88 -6.36 -0.16 11.69
C LYS A 88 -5.50 -0.76 10.56
N GLY A 89 -4.21 -0.93 10.83
CA GLY A 89 -3.24 -1.53 9.91
C GLY A 89 -2.60 -0.54 8.94
N LYS A 90 -2.92 0.76 9.03
CA LYS A 90 -2.36 1.79 8.16
C LYS A 90 -1.43 2.72 8.92
N MET A 91 -0.49 3.30 8.19
CA MET A 91 0.36 4.37 8.70
C MET A 91 -0.39 5.71 8.69
N VAL A 92 -0.07 6.57 9.65
CA VAL A 92 -0.56 7.93 9.75
C VAL A 92 0.21 8.79 8.74
N PRO A 93 -0.45 9.39 7.73
CA PRO A 93 0.23 9.98 6.57
C PRO A 93 0.81 11.38 6.79
N ALA A 94 0.27 12.11 7.76
CA ALA A 94 0.59 13.50 8.04
C ALA A 94 0.27 13.78 9.52
N ASP A 95 0.61 14.96 10.02
CA ASP A 95 0.17 15.36 11.35
C ASP A 95 -1.30 15.76 11.30
N ILE A 96 -2.10 15.12 12.13
CA ILE A 96 -3.56 15.14 12.07
C ILE A 96 -4.13 15.49 13.43
N ARG A 97 -5.05 16.46 13.44
CA ARG A 97 -5.88 16.79 14.59
C ARG A 97 -7.22 16.05 14.51
N MET A 98 -7.50 15.22 15.51
CA MET A 98 -8.66 14.31 15.51
C MET A 98 -10.01 15.04 15.63
N ILE A 99 -10.95 14.69 14.75
CA ILE A 99 -12.35 15.17 14.76
C ILE A 99 -13.26 14.13 15.42
N GLU A 100 -13.14 12.87 14.99
CA GLU A 100 -13.90 11.73 15.51
C GLU A 100 -12.94 10.56 15.77
N VAL A 101 -13.14 9.85 16.86
CA VAL A 101 -12.30 8.71 17.25
C VAL A 101 -13.16 7.57 17.75
N LYS A 102 -12.87 6.35 17.28
CA LYS A 102 -13.49 5.10 17.74
C LYS A 102 -12.39 4.13 18.18
N ASN A 103 -12.10 4.10 19.48
CA ASN A 103 -11.11 3.20 20.10
C ASN A 103 -9.73 3.18 19.42
N LEU A 104 -9.27 4.37 18.97
CA LEU A 104 -8.01 4.51 18.25
C LEU A 104 -6.81 4.32 19.19
N ALA A 105 -5.91 3.43 18.79
CA ALA A 105 -4.62 3.22 19.42
C ALA A 105 -3.51 3.25 18.36
N LEU A 106 -2.45 4.02 18.62
CA LEU A 106 -1.33 4.21 17.71
C LEU A 106 -0.03 3.65 18.29
N ASP A 107 0.83 3.11 17.43
CA ASP A 107 2.24 2.89 17.70
C ASP A 107 2.99 4.17 17.32
N GLN A 108 3.64 4.79 18.30
CA GLN A 108 4.42 6.02 18.12
C GLN A 108 5.90 5.77 18.41
N SER A 109 6.35 4.51 18.40
CA SER A 109 7.74 4.13 18.72
C SER A 109 8.78 4.84 17.85
N LEU A 110 8.45 5.18 16.60
CA LEU A 110 9.33 5.98 15.73
C LEU A 110 9.55 7.41 16.22
N LEU A 111 8.61 7.98 16.98
CA LEU A 111 8.66 9.36 17.46
C LEU A 111 9.20 9.46 18.89
N ASN A 112 8.84 8.52 19.76
CA ASN A 112 9.18 8.58 21.19
C ASN A 112 10.02 7.39 21.71
N GLY A 113 10.34 6.40 20.86
CA GLY A 113 11.09 5.19 21.23
C GLY A 113 10.32 4.19 22.11
N SER A 114 9.07 4.47 22.47
CA SER A 114 8.24 3.63 23.34
C SER A 114 7.34 2.71 22.51
N ASN A 115 7.34 1.41 22.85
CA ASN A 115 6.46 0.41 22.22
C ASN A 115 5.06 0.35 22.87
N ALA A 116 4.74 1.27 23.78
CA ALA A 116 3.43 1.31 24.44
C ALA A 116 2.36 1.89 23.49
N PRO A 117 1.18 1.25 23.33
CA PRO A 117 0.10 1.81 22.54
C PRO A 117 -0.38 3.17 23.08
N ALA A 118 -0.42 4.18 22.21
CA ALA A 118 -0.93 5.49 22.53
C ALA A 118 -2.42 5.60 22.17
N TYR A 119 -3.28 5.63 23.19
CA TYR A 119 -4.73 5.77 23.02
C TYR A 119 -5.13 7.22 22.74
N LYS A 120 -5.98 7.41 21.73
CA LYS A 120 -6.36 8.74 21.23
C LYS A 120 -7.85 9.05 21.44
N HIS A 121 -8.20 10.33 21.42
CA HIS A 121 -9.57 10.86 21.50
C HIS A 121 -9.68 12.19 20.73
N SER A 122 -10.88 12.75 20.52
CA SER A 122 -11.04 14.01 19.74
C SER A 122 -11.08 15.31 20.57
N LEU A 123 -11.29 15.21 21.88
CA LEU A 123 -11.46 16.36 22.78
C LEU A 123 -10.28 17.34 22.77
N ALA A 124 -10.55 18.63 22.78
CA ALA A 124 -9.57 19.71 22.81
C ALA A 124 -9.11 20.04 24.24
N GLY A 125 -7.91 20.61 24.39
CA GLY A 125 -7.51 21.34 25.61
C GLY A 125 -7.14 20.51 26.85
N LEU A 126 -7.10 19.18 26.76
CA LEU A 126 -6.86 18.29 27.92
C LEU A 126 -5.38 18.13 28.32
N SER A 127 -4.44 18.71 27.58
CA SER A 127 -3.02 18.35 27.65
C SER A 127 -2.11 19.57 27.75
N LYS A 128 -2.38 20.50 28.67
CA LYS A 128 -1.68 21.80 28.71
C LYS A 128 -0.20 21.76 29.15
N ASN A 129 0.36 20.61 29.58
CA ASN A 129 1.74 20.49 30.06
C ASN A 129 2.40 19.14 29.65
N THR A 130 2.07 18.60 28.48
CA THR A 130 2.66 17.34 27.99
C THR A 130 3.48 17.59 26.72
N ASP A 131 4.48 16.75 26.49
CA ASP A 131 5.20 16.69 25.23
C ASP A 131 4.20 16.66 24.05
N PRO A 132 4.41 17.44 22.97
CA PRO A 132 3.55 17.40 21.80
C PRO A 132 3.23 15.99 21.31
N ILE A 133 4.20 15.08 21.27
CA ILE A 133 4.02 13.71 20.77
C ILE A 133 2.97 12.93 21.57
N GLU A 134 2.76 13.30 22.84
CA GLU A 134 1.82 12.70 23.79
C GLU A 134 0.41 13.30 23.71
N TYR A 135 0.17 14.30 22.86
CA TYR A 135 -1.17 14.85 22.67
C TYR A 135 -2.14 13.76 22.18
N LYS A 136 -3.14 13.46 23.02
CA LYS A 136 -4.12 12.39 22.80
C LYS A 136 -5.08 12.67 21.65
N ASN A 137 -5.17 13.92 21.21
CA ASN A 137 -6.05 14.33 20.13
C ASN A 137 -5.32 14.67 18.82
N MET A 138 -4.04 14.29 18.78
CA MET A 138 -3.17 14.37 17.63
C MET A 138 -2.72 12.97 17.22
N ALA A 139 -2.59 12.75 15.92
CA ALA A 139 -1.79 11.66 15.37
C ALA A 139 -0.68 12.26 14.52
N TYR A 140 0.49 11.66 14.56
CA TYR A 140 1.69 12.21 13.96
C TYR A 140 2.16 11.33 12.81
N ALA A 141 2.69 11.97 11.76
CA ALA A 141 3.21 11.29 10.58
C ALA A 141 4.21 10.18 10.98
N GLY A 142 4.08 9.00 10.36
CA GLY A 142 4.91 7.83 10.66
C GLY A 142 4.40 6.94 11.78
N SER A 143 3.43 7.39 12.59
CA SER A 143 2.77 6.51 13.57
C SER A 143 1.97 5.39 12.87
N PHE A 144 1.77 4.24 13.51
CA PHE A 144 1.00 3.13 12.93
C PHE A 144 -0.30 2.88 13.68
N VAL A 145 -1.42 2.69 12.98
CA VAL A 145 -2.72 2.44 13.63
C VAL A 145 -2.82 0.98 14.07
N ILE A 146 -2.63 0.75 15.37
CA ILE A 146 -2.73 -0.59 15.99
C ILE A 146 -4.19 -1.04 16.03
N ASN A 147 -5.10 -0.13 16.36
CA ASN A 147 -6.51 -0.44 16.54
C ASN A 147 -7.41 0.78 16.34
N GLY A 148 -8.68 0.51 16.05
CA GLY A 148 -9.73 1.52 15.93
C GLY A 148 -9.70 2.28 14.62
N ASP A 149 -10.59 3.27 14.55
CA ASP A 149 -10.76 4.15 13.40
C ASP A 149 -10.87 5.59 13.87
N ALA A 150 -10.46 6.52 13.03
CA ALA A 150 -10.61 7.94 13.30
C ALA A 150 -10.77 8.76 12.03
N LYS A 151 -11.28 9.96 12.22
CA LYS A 151 -11.36 11.01 11.21
C LYS A 151 -10.68 12.24 11.77
N GLY A 152 -9.85 12.89 10.99
CA GLY A 152 -9.12 14.08 11.45
C GLY A 152 -8.75 15.01 10.32
N VAL A 153 -8.37 16.24 10.67
CA VAL A 153 -7.91 17.25 9.71
C VAL A 153 -6.39 17.28 9.68
N VAL A 154 -5.80 17.37 8.48
CA VAL A 154 -4.35 17.53 8.30
C VAL A 154 -3.94 18.92 8.74
N VAL A 155 -3.05 19.00 9.73
CA VAL A 155 -2.57 20.25 10.33
C VAL A 155 -1.07 20.47 10.14
N GLY A 156 -0.33 19.43 9.76
CA GLY A 156 1.08 19.50 9.37
C GLY A 156 1.38 18.46 8.31
N ALA A 157 2.13 18.84 7.28
CA ALA A 157 2.50 17.98 6.17
C ALA A 157 3.94 18.25 5.74
N GLY A 158 4.61 17.22 5.20
CA GLY A 158 5.97 17.31 4.69
C GLY A 158 6.96 17.85 5.74
N PRO A 159 7.68 18.95 5.47
CA PRO A 159 8.73 19.46 6.36
C PRO A 159 8.18 20.05 7.67
N HIS A 160 6.85 20.19 7.78
CA HIS A 160 6.19 20.77 8.94
C HIS A 160 5.56 19.73 9.88
N THR A 161 5.82 18.44 9.65
CA THR A 161 5.43 17.40 10.61
C THR A 161 6.37 17.38 11.81
N GLN A 162 5.86 16.98 12.98
CA GLN A 162 6.63 16.75 14.19
C GLN A 162 7.79 15.78 13.94
N ALA A 163 7.50 14.81 13.10
CA ALA A 163 8.41 13.81 12.59
C ALA A 163 9.67 14.45 11.94
N SER A 164 9.47 15.44 11.06
CA SER A 164 10.53 16.19 10.39
C SER A 164 11.31 17.08 11.35
N GLU A 165 10.61 17.71 12.29
CA GLU A 165 11.22 18.58 13.28
C GLU A 165 12.18 17.83 14.22
N LEU A 166 11.84 16.59 14.58
CA LEU A 166 12.70 15.72 15.36
C LEU A 166 13.88 15.14 14.55
N ASN A 167 14.02 15.53 13.28
CA ASN A 167 15.05 15.04 12.34
C ASN A 167 15.13 13.51 12.27
N ILE A 168 13.98 12.82 12.41
CA ILE A 168 13.95 11.35 12.37
C ILE A 168 14.34 10.82 10.97
N SER A 169 14.22 11.61 9.90
CA SER A 169 14.77 11.27 8.57
C SER A 169 16.26 10.94 8.59
N SER A 170 17.03 11.59 9.47
CA SER A 170 18.49 11.44 9.56
C SER A 170 18.94 10.25 10.42
N GLN A 171 18.01 9.62 11.14
CA GLN A 171 18.28 8.43 11.94
C GLN A 171 17.87 7.20 11.12
N LYS A 172 18.83 6.35 10.74
CA LYS A 172 18.49 5.00 10.24
C LYS A 172 17.59 4.33 11.29
N PRO A 173 16.40 3.81 10.93
CA PRO A 173 15.54 3.15 11.90
C PRO A 173 16.32 1.99 12.54
N SER A 174 16.74 2.19 13.78
CA SER A 174 17.43 1.18 14.57
C SER A 174 16.35 0.25 15.13
N GLY A 175 15.95 -0.71 14.31
CA GLY A 175 14.90 -1.67 14.62
C GLY A 175 13.89 -1.71 13.49
N GLY A 176 14.00 -2.75 12.67
CA GLY A 176 13.02 -3.06 11.63
C GLY A 176 11.60 -2.99 12.17
N TRP A 177 10.72 -2.44 11.34
CA TRP A 177 9.28 -2.28 11.54
C TRP A 177 8.67 -3.43 12.37
N ARG A 178 8.30 -3.16 13.63
CA ARG A 178 7.60 -4.12 14.49
C ARG A 178 6.10 -4.11 14.22
N ILE A 179 5.74 -4.73 13.09
CA ILE A 179 4.34 -5.03 12.71
C ILE A 179 3.67 -5.85 13.84
N THR A 180 2.74 -5.27 14.59
CA THR A 180 2.17 -5.89 15.79
C THR A 180 0.94 -6.79 15.51
N ARG A 181 1.14 -8.08 15.81
CA ARG A 181 0.25 -9.04 16.52
C ARG A 181 -1.16 -9.44 16.04
N LYS A 182 -1.72 -8.93 14.94
CA LYS A 182 -2.94 -9.54 14.32
C LYS A 182 -2.68 -10.39 13.05
N ILE A 183 -1.42 -10.59 12.69
CA ILE A 183 -0.93 -11.45 11.58
C ILE A 183 -0.53 -12.86 12.10
N LYS A 184 -1.08 -13.29 13.25
CA LYS A 184 -0.52 -14.44 13.99
C LYS A 184 -0.80 -15.82 13.40
N ASN A 185 -1.62 -15.95 12.37
CA ASN A 185 -1.75 -17.21 11.63
C ASN A 185 -0.79 -17.32 10.43
N PHE A 186 -0.24 -16.21 9.94
CA PHE A 186 0.60 -16.18 8.74
C PHE A 186 2.07 -15.81 9.00
N ALA A 187 2.40 -15.26 10.18
CA ALA A 187 3.79 -14.97 10.57
C ALA A 187 4.69 -16.24 10.62
N ARG A 188 4.13 -17.40 11.00
CA ARG A 188 4.86 -18.70 10.92
C ARG A 188 5.16 -19.12 9.48
N LEU A 189 4.31 -18.67 8.55
CA LEU A 189 4.45 -18.91 7.12
C LEU A 189 5.13 -17.73 6.41
N GLY A 190 5.68 -16.73 7.12
CA GLY A 190 6.34 -15.58 6.50
C GLY A 190 5.46 -14.75 5.56
N ILE A 191 4.13 -14.83 5.67
CA ILE A 191 3.19 -14.02 4.86
C ILE A 191 2.67 -12.86 5.73
N VAL A 192 2.70 -11.66 5.18
CA VAL A 192 2.23 -10.41 5.77
C VAL A 192 1.24 -9.76 4.80
N THR A 193 0.10 -9.28 5.29
CA THR A 193 -0.89 -8.59 4.45
C THR A 193 -1.09 -7.18 4.96
N GLN A 194 -1.15 -6.19 4.07
CA GLN A 194 -1.40 -4.79 4.46
C GLN A 194 -2.88 -4.53 4.81
N ASN A 195 -3.81 -5.37 4.31
CA ASN A 195 -5.23 -5.28 4.62
C ASN A 195 -5.85 -6.68 4.82
N SER A 196 -6.51 -6.91 5.95
CA SER A 196 -7.12 -8.20 6.28
C SER A 196 -8.29 -8.58 5.36
N ASP A 197 -8.94 -7.63 4.70
CA ASP A 197 -10.01 -7.93 3.74
C ASP A 197 -9.48 -8.53 2.44
N ILE A 198 -8.19 -8.36 2.11
CA ILE A 198 -7.56 -9.00 0.96
C ILE A 198 -7.68 -10.52 1.07
N LEU A 199 -7.54 -11.09 2.27
CA LEU A 199 -7.64 -12.54 2.49
C LEU A 199 -9.00 -13.09 2.04
N LYS A 200 -10.08 -12.33 2.21
CA LYS A 200 -11.42 -12.74 1.74
C LYS A 200 -11.51 -12.72 0.22
N GLN A 201 -10.80 -11.78 -0.43
CA GLN A 201 -10.79 -11.64 -1.88
C GLN A 201 -9.96 -12.74 -2.55
N LEU A 202 -8.94 -13.29 -1.87
CA LEU A 202 -8.08 -14.35 -2.40
C LEU A 202 -8.85 -15.61 -2.80
N LYS A 203 -9.94 -15.94 -2.10
CA LYS A 203 -10.82 -17.09 -2.44
C LYS A 203 -11.39 -17.00 -3.84
N HIS A 204 -11.62 -15.79 -4.30
CA HIS A 204 -12.22 -15.53 -5.59
C HIS A 204 -11.20 -15.40 -6.70
N ILE A 205 -9.89 -15.33 -6.41
CA ILE A 205 -8.85 -15.26 -7.44
C ILE A 205 -8.96 -16.47 -8.36
N ASP A 206 -9.15 -16.23 -9.65
CA ASP A 206 -9.17 -17.27 -10.67
C ASP A 206 -7.90 -17.28 -11.52
N THR A 207 -7.18 -16.15 -11.57
CA THR A 207 -6.03 -15.95 -12.44
C THR A 207 -4.84 -15.43 -11.65
N VAL A 208 -3.68 -16.07 -11.83
CA VAL A 208 -2.43 -15.70 -11.17
C VAL A 208 -1.41 -15.33 -12.24
N ILE A 209 -0.92 -14.10 -12.17
CA ILE A 209 0.20 -13.62 -13.00
C ILE A 209 1.47 -13.73 -12.16
N ILE A 210 2.48 -14.40 -12.68
CA ILE A 210 3.76 -14.62 -12.00
C ILE A 210 4.87 -13.96 -12.81
N ASN A 211 5.53 -13.00 -12.19
CA ASN A 211 6.70 -12.32 -12.71
C ASN A 211 7.87 -12.51 -11.74
N LEU A 212 8.46 -13.70 -11.76
CA LEU A 212 9.54 -14.08 -10.87
C LEU A 212 10.72 -14.68 -11.64
N PRO A 213 11.97 -14.44 -11.22
CA PRO A 213 13.13 -15.06 -11.84
C PRO A 213 13.34 -16.51 -11.33
N LEU A 214 12.37 -17.40 -11.57
CA LEU A 214 12.42 -18.81 -11.17
C LEU A 214 13.09 -19.70 -12.24
N GLN A 215 13.61 -20.86 -11.82
CA GLN A 215 14.12 -21.88 -12.73
C GLN A 215 12.99 -22.74 -13.29
N ALA A 216 13.25 -23.48 -14.37
CA ALA A 216 12.24 -24.26 -15.06
C ALA A 216 11.51 -25.27 -14.15
N ASP A 217 12.24 -26.01 -13.31
CA ASP A 217 11.62 -27.01 -12.43
C ASP A 217 10.76 -26.38 -11.32
N ASP A 218 11.14 -25.19 -10.84
CA ASP A 218 10.34 -24.45 -9.87
C ASP A 218 9.00 -24.00 -10.48
N TYR A 219 9.05 -23.54 -11.74
CA TYR A 219 7.83 -23.19 -12.49
C TYR A 219 6.93 -24.40 -12.70
N LYS A 220 7.48 -25.57 -13.04
CA LYS A 220 6.70 -26.82 -13.19
C LYS A 220 5.95 -27.16 -11.91
N GLU A 221 6.63 -27.08 -10.77
CA GLU A 221 6.00 -27.40 -9.47
C GLU A 221 4.95 -26.36 -9.08
N LEU A 222 5.22 -25.08 -9.32
CA LEU A 222 4.26 -24.01 -9.07
C LEU A 222 3.02 -24.14 -9.97
N ILE A 223 3.19 -24.50 -11.26
CA ILE A 223 2.09 -24.83 -12.16
C ILE A 223 1.30 -26.03 -11.64
N ARG A 224 1.97 -27.09 -11.18
CA ARG A 224 1.30 -28.27 -10.62
C ARG A 224 0.40 -27.91 -9.43
N VAL A 225 0.88 -27.06 -8.53
CA VAL A 225 0.13 -26.62 -7.35
C VAL A 225 -1.02 -25.68 -7.72
N LEU A 226 -0.76 -24.66 -8.53
CA LEU A 226 -1.75 -23.63 -8.85
C LEU A 226 -2.79 -24.12 -9.88
N HIS A 227 -2.36 -24.80 -10.95
CA HIS A 227 -3.24 -25.22 -12.03
C HIS A 227 -3.87 -26.59 -11.75
N SER A 228 -3.06 -27.63 -11.53
CA SER A 228 -3.59 -28.99 -11.43
C SER A 228 -4.43 -29.20 -10.16
N ARG A 229 -3.95 -28.69 -9.02
CA ARG A 229 -4.63 -28.83 -7.71
C ARG A 229 -5.68 -27.75 -7.45
N MET A 230 -5.40 -26.48 -7.74
CA MET A 230 -6.30 -25.37 -7.42
C MET A 230 -7.12 -24.82 -8.59
N LYS A 231 -6.93 -25.36 -9.80
CA LYS A 231 -7.67 -24.97 -11.02
C LYS A 231 -7.58 -23.47 -11.34
N LYS A 232 -6.47 -22.83 -10.98
CA LYS A 232 -6.21 -21.44 -11.35
C LYS A 232 -5.72 -21.35 -12.80
N ASN A 233 -6.05 -20.25 -13.46
CA ASN A 233 -5.41 -19.82 -14.69
C ASN A 233 -4.05 -19.22 -14.32
N ILE A 234 -3.02 -19.56 -15.08
CA ILE A 234 -1.65 -19.15 -14.80
C ILE A 234 -1.10 -18.40 -16.00
N ILE A 235 -0.54 -17.23 -15.73
CA ILE A 235 0.23 -16.47 -16.69
C ILE A 235 1.62 -16.29 -16.12
N ILE A 236 2.62 -16.77 -16.85
CA ILE A 236 4.02 -16.60 -16.49
C ILE A 236 4.60 -15.54 -17.41
N CYS A 237 5.10 -14.46 -16.82
CA CYS A 237 5.85 -13.43 -17.51
C CYS A 237 7.30 -13.59 -17.06
N ASN A 238 8.20 -14.04 -17.94
CA ASN A 238 9.60 -14.18 -17.58
C ASN A 238 10.49 -13.55 -18.65
N SER A 239 11.59 -12.94 -18.22
CA SER A 239 12.64 -12.39 -19.08
C SER A 239 13.86 -13.31 -19.19
N ASN A 240 13.89 -14.42 -18.44
CA ASN A 240 15.06 -15.29 -18.39
C ASN A 240 15.09 -16.33 -19.53
N LYS A 241 16.19 -16.35 -20.30
CA LYS A 241 16.43 -17.31 -21.39
C LYS A 241 16.44 -18.77 -20.91
N SER A 242 16.75 -19.04 -19.64
CA SER A 242 16.78 -20.41 -19.10
C SER A 242 15.43 -21.12 -19.07
N THR A 243 14.31 -20.38 -19.22
CA THR A 243 12.95 -20.94 -19.20
C THR A 243 12.29 -21.04 -20.57
N GLN A 244 13.00 -20.74 -21.66
CA GLN A 244 12.44 -20.83 -23.02
C GLN A 244 11.90 -22.23 -23.36
N ASN A 245 12.50 -23.28 -22.80
CA ASN A 245 12.07 -24.67 -23.00
C ASN A 245 10.87 -25.09 -22.14
N LEU A 246 10.38 -24.22 -21.23
CA LEU A 246 9.28 -24.55 -20.32
C LEU A 246 8.01 -24.90 -21.11
N GLY A 247 7.71 -24.13 -22.17
CA GLY A 247 6.54 -24.33 -23.04
C GLY A 247 6.52 -25.68 -23.75
N HIS A 248 7.68 -26.27 -24.04
CA HIS A 248 7.77 -27.62 -24.62
C HIS A 248 7.72 -28.74 -23.57
N SER A 249 8.09 -28.43 -22.33
CA SER A 249 8.24 -29.43 -21.25
C SER A 249 6.96 -29.66 -20.43
N VAL A 250 5.95 -28.80 -20.56
CA VAL A 250 4.70 -28.88 -19.81
C VAL A 250 3.53 -28.88 -20.80
N ALA A 251 2.76 -29.96 -20.79
CA ALA A 251 1.62 -30.10 -21.68
C ALA A 251 0.56 -29.01 -21.43
N GLY A 252 0.04 -28.43 -22.51
CA GLY A 252 -1.02 -27.42 -22.46
C GLY A 252 -0.56 -25.99 -22.19
N ILE A 253 0.75 -25.74 -22.05
CA ILE A 253 1.28 -24.37 -22.04
C ILE A 253 1.24 -23.80 -23.46
N VAL A 254 0.66 -22.62 -23.58
CA VAL A 254 0.79 -21.81 -24.79
C VAL A 254 1.96 -20.85 -24.62
N HIS A 255 2.99 -21.05 -25.43
CA HIS A 255 4.17 -20.19 -25.48
C HIS A 255 3.93 -19.05 -26.47
N LEU A 256 4.15 -17.82 -26.03
CA LEU A 256 3.96 -16.61 -26.82
C LEU A 256 5.20 -15.72 -26.69
N GLY A 257 6.03 -15.69 -27.75
CA GLY A 257 7.19 -14.79 -27.82
C GLY A 257 6.78 -13.33 -27.98
N LYS A 258 7.67 -12.38 -27.70
CA LYS A 258 7.39 -10.93 -27.65
C LYS A 258 6.55 -10.34 -28.80
N GLN A 259 6.87 -10.64 -30.06
CA GLN A 259 6.09 -10.11 -31.20
C GLN A 259 4.68 -10.71 -31.25
N GLN A 260 4.57 -12.03 -31.09
CA GLN A 260 3.28 -12.71 -30.99
C GLN A 260 2.50 -12.26 -29.75
N PHE A 261 3.19 -11.94 -28.66
CA PHE A 261 2.58 -11.36 -27.47
C PHE A 261 1.97 -10.00 -27.79
N ILE A 262 2.67 -9.07 -28.44
CA ILE A 262 2.11 -7.75 -28.76
C ILE A 262 0.92 -7.85 -29.74
N GLU A 263 1.00 -8.72 -30.73
CA GLU A 263 -0.01 -8.85 -31.79
C GLU A 263 -1.20 -9.72 -31.38
N GLN A 264 -0.94 -10.86 -30.74
CA GLN A 264 -1.94 -11.86 -30.37
C GLN A 264 -2.41 -11.73 -28.93
N SER A 265 -1.75 -11.00 -28.01
CA SER A 265 -2.26 -10.88 -26.62
C SER A 265 -3.68 -10.32 -26.57
N ASN A 266 -4.05 -9.40 -27.44
CA ASN A 266 -5.45 -8.97 -27.47
C ASN A 266 -6.36 -10.13 -27.90
N LYS A 267 -6.03 -10.89 -28.94
CA LYS A 267 -6.91 -11.96 -29.46
C LYS A 267 -6.87 -13.26 -28.63
N ALA A 268 -5.69 -13.77 -28.31
CA ALA A 268 -5.46 -14.93 -27.47
C ALA A 268 -6.11 -14.76 -26.09
N LEU A 269 -6.00 -13.61 -25.43
CA LEU A 269 -6.68 -13.40 -24.15
C LEU A 269 -8.19 -13.19 -24.27
N LEU A 270 -8.61 -12.54 -25.36
CA LEU A 270 -10.01 -12.21 -25.56
C LEU A 270 -10.82 -13.46 -25.94
N GLU A 271 -10.21 -14.44 -26.62
CA GLU A 271 -10.93 -15.55 -27.26
C GLU A 271 -10.48 -16.95 -26.81
N SER A 272 -9.29 -17.13 -26.22
CA SER A 272 -8.82 -18.47 -25.83
C SER A 272 -9.01 -18.75 -24.34
N ASP A 273 -9.58 -19.93 -24.05
CA ASP A 273 -9.68 -20.50 -22.70
C ASP A 273 -8.36 -21.15 -22.24
N HIS A 274 -7.21 -20.67 -22.72
CA HIS A 274 -5.93 -21.25 -22.33
C HIS A 274 -5.68 -21.02 -20.84
N THR A 275 -5.55 -22.11 -20.10
CA THR A 275 -5.41 -22.10 -18.65
C THR A 275 -3.98 -21.83 -18.19
N ILE A 276 -2.98 -22.06 -19.05
CA ILE A 276 -1.57 -21.75 -18.77
C ILE A 276 -0.96 -21.05 -19.99
N MET A 277 -0.48 -19.82 -19.76
CA MET A 277 0.22 -19.02 -20.76
C MET A 277 1.61 -18.68 -20.27
N PHE A 278 2.58 -18.69 -21.18
CA PHE A 278 3.96 -18.31 -20.91
C PHE A 278 4.40 -17.25 -21.91
N PHE A 279 4.85 -16.11 -21.39
CA PHE A 279 5.31 -14.97 -22.17
C PHE A 279 6.79 -14.70 -21.92
N ASP A 280 7.54 -14.59 -23.02
CA ASP A 280 8.95 -14.26 -23.01
C ASP A 280 9.18 -12.76 -23.25
N ASP A 281 10.16 -12.20 -22.53
CA ASP A 281 10.67 -10.83 -22.73
C ASP A 281 9.59 -9.74 -22.61
N VAL A 282 8.75 -9.87 -21.57
CA VAL A 282 7.65 -8.95 -21.26
C VAL A 282 8.09 -7.87 -20.28
N SER A 283 7.72 -6.62 -20.59
CA SER A 283 7.93 -5.47 -19.71
C SER A 283 6.83 -5.34 -18.65
N GLN A 284 7.15 -4.71 -17.52
CA GLN A 284 6.18 -4.40 -16.45
C GLN A 284 4.94 -3.65 -16.95
N ALA A 285 5.12 -2.69 -17.87
CA ALA A 285 4.02 -1.92 -18.46
C ALA A 285 3.01 -2.81 -19.21
N GLU A 286 3.50 -3.86 -19.89
CA GLU A 286 2.66 -4.82 -20.59
C GLU A 286 1.92 -5.74 -19.62
N ILE A 287 2.59 -6.19 -18.54
CA ILE A 287 1.94 -6.95 -17.45
C ILE A 287 0.78 -6.13 -16.87
N ILE A 288 1.00 -4.84 -16.60
CA ILE A 288 -0.03 -3.92 -16.09
C ILE A 288 -1.21 -3.80 -17.07
N ARG A 289 -0.91 -3.57 -18.36
CA ARG A 289 -1.93 -3.46 -19.40
C ARG A 289 -2.79 -4.71 -19.46
N TYR A 290 -2.15 -5.87 -19.45
CA TYR A 290 -2.80 -7.18 -19.50
C TYR A 290 -3.72 -7.39 -18.30
N ALA A 291 -3.21 -7.14 -17.10
CA ALA A 291 -3.95 -7.39 -15.89
C ALA A 291 -5.19 -6.48 -15.78
N LYS A 292 -5.12 -5.25 -16.33
CA LYS A 292 -6.29 -4.37 -16.52
C LYS A 292 -7.31 -4.96 -17.51
N LEU A 293 -6.87 -5.57 -18.62
CA LEU A 293 -7.77 -6.22 -19.58
C LEU A 293 -8.50 -7.42 -18.95
N LEU A 294 -7.79 -8.26 -18.20
CA LEU A 294 -8.41 -9.36 -17.45
C LEU A 294 -9.48 -8.85 -16.47
N LYS A 295 -9.19 -7.76 -15.75
CA LYS A 295 -10.14 -7.14 -14.83
C LYS A 295 -11.39 -6.62 -15.54
N LEU A 296 -11.26 -6.07 -16.75
CA LEU A 296 -12.41 -5.66 -17.59
C LEU A 296 -13.28 -6.85 -18.01
N LYS A 297 -12.71 -8.05 -18.12
CA LYS A 297 -13.44 -9.32 -18.32
C LYS A 297 -13.98 -9.92 -17.02
N ASN A 298 -14.03 -9.14 -15.94
CA ASN A 298 -14.44 -9.59 -14.60
C ASN A 298 -13.61 -10.76 -14.04
N ARG A 299 -12.37 -10.95 -14.51
CA ARG A 299 -11.42 -11.88 -13.89
C ARG A 299 -10.84 -11.26 -12.62
N SER A 300 -10.60 -12.10 -11.63
CA SER A 300 -10.02 -11.75 -10.33
C SER A 300 -8.56 -12.17 -10.31
N VAL A 301 -7.68 -11.18 -10.33
CA VAL A 301 -6.27 -11.37 -10.66
C VAL A 301 -5.38 -11.10 -9.45
N LEU A 302 -4.48 -12.03 -9.17
CA LEU A 302 -3.36 -11.86 -8.26
C LEU A 302 -2.07 -11.72 -9.09
N CYS A 303 -1.35 -10.62 -8.91
CA CYS A 303 -0.04 -10.41 -9.51
C CYS A 303 1.05 -10.71 -8.47
N ILE A 304 1.95 -11.63 -8.78
CA ILE A 304 3.11 -12.01 -7.97
C ILE A 304 4.35 -11.47 -8.66
N ASP A 305 5.14 -10.69 -7.94
CA ASP A 305 6.30 -9.99 -8.50
C ASP A 305 7.50 -10.02 -7.54
N SER A 306 8.73 -9.97 -8.05
CA SER A 306 9.94 -9.92 -7.22
C SER A 306 10.03 -8.64 -6.40
N GLY A 307 9.35 -7.57 -6.82
CA GLY A 307 9.35 -6.26 -6.20
C GLY A 307 10.58 -5.42 -6.55
N GLU A 308 11.41 -5.86 -7.49
CA GLU A 308 12.53 -5.06 -8.02
C GLU A 308 11.97 -4.03 -9.01
N ASP A 309 11.74 -2.80 -8.53
CA ASP A 309 11.19 -1.66 -9.30
C ASP A 309 9.82 -1.91 -9.96
N SER A 310 8.87 -2.47 -9.19
CA SER A 310 7.57 -2.86 -9.74
C SER A 310 6.54 -1.73 -9.72
N GLN A 311 5.94 -1.49 -10.89
CA GLN A 311 4.85 -0.52 -11.08
C GLN A 311 3.46 -1.18 -10.95
N LEU A 312 3.40 -2.49 -10.69
CA LEU A 312 2.16 -3.27 -10.64
C LEU A 312 1.21 -2.82 -9.52
N PHE A 313 1.73 -2.20 -8.46
CA PHE A 313 0.96 -1.82 -7.27
C PHE A 313 0.06 -0.58 -7.49
N GLN A 314 0.27 0.18 -8.56
CA GLN A 314 -0.55 1.34 -8.90
C GLN A 314 -1.86 0.97 -9.63
N THR A 315 -2.05 -0.30 -9.96
CA THR A 315 -3.11 -0.77 -10.87
C THR A 315 -4.46 -1.04 -10.21
N GLY A 316 -4.50 -1.12 -8.87
CA GLY A 316 -5.71 -1.52 -8.13
C GLY A 316 -6.07 -3.00 -8.29
N LEU A 317 -5.06 -3.82 -8.55
CA LEU A 317 -5.10 -5.29 -8.51
C LEU A 317 -4.58 -5.78 -7.17
N ILE A 318 -4.85 -7.03 -6.82
CA ILE A 318 -4.22 -7.65 -5.65
C ILE A 318 -2.80 -8.02 -6.04
N THR A 319 -1.85 -7.60 -5.22
CA THR A 319 -0.42 -7.75 -5.49
C THR A 319 0.30 -8.46 -4.37
N LEU A 320 1.27 -9.30 -4.74
CA LEU A 320 2.14 -10.00 -3.81
C LEU A 320 3.60 -9.75 -4.20
N ALA A 321 4.38 -9.24 -3.26
CA ALA A 321 5.82 -9.02 -3.45
C ALA A 321 6.66 -9.94 -2.55
N ILE A 322 7.85 -10.31 -3.04
CA ILE A 322 8.84 -11.06 -2.28
C ILE A 322 9.65 -10.11 -1.41
N ALA A 323 9.55 -10.21 -0.09
CA ALA A 323 10.17 -9.25 0.83
C ALA A 323 11.71 -9.24 0.78
N SER A 324 12.35 -10.34 0.36
CA SER A 324 13.82 -10.42 0.29
C SER A 324 14.43 -9.74 -0.93
N THR A 325 13.69 -9.61 -2.03
CA THR A 325 14.14 -8.99 -3.28
C THR A 325 13.46 -7.65 -3.55
N ALA A 326 12.32 -7.40 -2.92
CA ALA A 326 11.56 -6.18 -3.12
C ALA A 326 12.32 -4.95 -2.62
N GLN A 327 12.33 -3.90 -3.44
CA GLN A 327 12.73 -2.57 -2.97
C GLN A 327 11.72 -2.06 -1.94
N ASP A 328 12.16 -1.16 -1.07
CA ASP A 328 11.34 -0.52 -0.03
C ASP A 328 9.96 -0.11 -0.57
N LYS A 329 9.93 0.62 -1.69
CA LYS A 329 8.69 1.06 -2.33
C LYS A 329 7.72 -0.09 -2.61
N SER A 330 8.19 -1.18 -3.21
CA SER A 330 7.40 -2.37 -3.51
C SER A 330 6.91 -3.09 -2.26
N ILE A 331 7.72 -3.12 -1.19
CA ILE A 331 7.33 -3.68 0.10
C ILE A 331 6.11 -2.95 0.68
N PHE A 332 6.07 -1.62 0.55
CA PHE A 332 4.99 -0.80 1.11
C PHE A 332 3.74 -0.75 0.22
N GLU A 333 3.91 -0.84 -1.09
CA GLU A 333 2.79 -0.75 -2.03
C GLU A 333 2.08 -2.10 -2.26
N ALA A 334 2.75 -3.23 -2.02
CA ALA A 334 2.17 -4.55 -2.18
C ALA A 334 1.06 -4.84 -1.16
N ASP A 335 -0.03 -5.44 -1.63
CA ASP A 335 -1.14 -5.87 -0.78
C ASP A 335 -0.73 -7.01 0.16
N ILE A 336 0.16 -7.88 -0.33
CA ILE A 336 0.70 -9.05 0.34
C ILE A 336 2.22 -9.05 0.20
N LEU A 337 2.90 -9.38 1.29
CA LEU A 337 4.32 -9.69 1.30
C LEU A 337 4.47 -11.14 1.68
N ILE A 338 5.33 -11.84 0.97
CA ILE A 338 5.79 -13.17 1.35
C ILE A 338 7.27 -13.08 1.67
N GLY A 339 7.72 -13.97 2.55
CA GLY A 339 9.11 -14.06 2.94
C GLY A 339 10.02 -14.47 1.79
N ASP A 340 11.18 -14.99 2.15
CA ASP A 340 12.24 -15.25 1.19
C ASP A 340 11.93 -16.38 0.19
N ILE A 341 12.35 -16.19 -1.06
CA ILE A 341 12.28 -17.18 -2.14
C ILE A 341 13.44 -18.20 -2.10
N ASN A 342 14.46 -17.97 -1.27
CA ASN A 342 15.62 -18.87 -1.14
C ASN A 342 15.23 -20.32 -0.79
N ASP A 343 14.14 -20.51 -0.03
CA ASP A 343 13.52 -21.82 0.19
C ASP A 343 12.29 -21.96 -0.71
N LYS A 344 12.55 -22.41 -1.95
CA LYS A 344 11.54 -22.43 -3.03
C LYS A 344 10.38 -23.39 -2.77
N GLN A 345 10.63 -24.54 -2.14
CA GLN A 345 9.55 -25.46 -1.77
C GLN A 345 8.64 -24.85 -0.71
N LYS A 346 9.23 -24.16 0.27
CA LYS A 346 8.47 -23.41 1.26
C LYS A 346 7.67 -22.28 0.62
N PHE A 347 8.25 -21.53 -0.31
CA PHE A 347 7.57 -20.49 -1.08
C PHE A 347 6.34 -21.02 -1.83
N ILE A 348 6.49 -22.11 -2.59
CA ILE A 348 5.37 -22.72 -3.33
C ILE A 348 4.27 -23.18 -2.36
N LYS A 349 4.64 -23.79 -1.24
CA LYS A 349 3.69 -24.22 -0.20
C LYS A 349 2.96 -23.03 0.44
N GLN A 350 3.66 -21.94 0.69
CA GLN A 350 3.10 -20.70 1.23
C GLN A 350 2.07 -20.09 0.27
N ILE A 351 2.38 -20.01 -1.03
CA ILE A 351 1.43 -19.55 -2.04
C ILE A 351 0.19 -20.46 -2.12
N GLY A 352 0.39 -21.78 -2.13
CA GLY A 352 -0.71 -22.72 -2.12
C GLY A 352 -1.62 -22.51 -0.91
N SER A 353 -1.04 -22.41 0.29
CA SER A 353 -1.79 -22.17 1.54
C SER A 353 -2.51 -20.82 1.53
N LEU A 354 -1.92 -19.79 0.92
CA LEU A 354 -2.49 -18.45 0.82
C LEU A 354 -3.74 -18.42 -0.06
N LEU A 355 -3.74 -19.17 -1.17
CA LEU A 355 -4.86 -19.24 -2.10
C LEU A 355 -5.94 -20.26 -1.68
N GLU A 356 -5.63 -21.17 -0.75
CA GLU A 356 -6.59 -22.09 -0.12
C GLU A 356 -7.35 -21.46 1.06
N ALA A 357 -6.75 -20.47 1.76
CA ALA A 357 -7.30 -19.84 2.96
C ALA A 357 -8.57 -19.00 2.70
#